data_AF-A0A0M9AIR3-F1
#
_entry.id   AF-A0A0M9AIR3-F1
#
_cell.length_a   1.000
_cell.length_b   1.000
_cell.length_c   1.000
_cell.angle_alpha   90.00
_cell.angle_beta   90.00
_cell.angle_gamma   90.00
#
_symmetry.space_group_name_H-M   'P 1'
#
loop_
_entity.id
_entity.type
_entity.pdbx_description
1 polymer ?
#
loop_
_entity_poly.entity_id
_entity_poly.type
_entity_poly.pdbx_seq_one_letter_code
_entity_poly.pdbx_strand_id
1 'polypeptide(L)'
;MPSENQAGDRRERLRCPRLADDIGEDPARWLDQDLLSHSARRKLVFSLIDGIDSIERIRAWRGVEKKLANDRFADQARNPLSKPRAKVMQRLDQREEWLDLHGERPDRLPCGPRRPCECCDDEAAVTPEDLRERDQAAAQRLVDSHQAGGVDTDETSARTEASTLGAFATDGGEQ
;
A
#
# COMPACT_ATOMS: atom_id res chain seq x y z
N MET A 1 32.87 -12.35 6.92
CA MET A 1 31.64 -12.11 7.70
C MET A 1 30.47 -12.76 6.98
N PRO A 2 30.12 -14.03 7.26
CA PRO A 2 28.90 -14.62 6.71
C PRO A 2 27.68 -14.10 7.51
N SER A 3 26.60 -13.74 6.85
CA SER A 3 25.43 -13.12 7.50
C SER A 3 24.60 -14.14 8.28
N GLU A 4 24.34 -13.84 9.55
CA GLU A 4 23.61 -14.62 10.55
C GLU A 4 22.08 -14.64 10.36
N ASN A 5 21.58 -14.53 9.12
CA ASN A 5 20.13 -14.56 8.83
C ASN A 5 19.68 -15.79 8.03
N GLN A 6 20.52 -16.82 7.92
CA GLN A 6 20.10 -18.12 7.39
C GLN A 6 19.69 -19.04 8.54
N ALA A 7 18.49 -18.81 9.08
CA ALA A 7 17.75 -19.89 9.73
C ALA A 7 17.42 -20.92 8.65
N GLY A 8 18.33 -21.88 8.45
CA GLY A 8 18.14 -23.04 7.59
C GLY A 8 17.05 -23.92 8.18
N ASP A 9 15.80 -23.65 7.82
CA ASP A 9 14.74 -24.63 7.93
C ASP A 9 15.04 -25.75 6.94
N ARG A 10 15.49 -26.90 7.45
CA ARG A 10 15.87 -28.10 6.68
C ARG A 10 14.66 -28.82 6.06
N ARG A 11 13.68 -28.07 5.56
CA ARG A 11 12.53 -28.62 4.85
C ARG A 11 12.47 -28.01 3.47
N GLU A 12 12.40 -28.88 2.47
CA GLU A 12 12.21 -28.47 1.10
C GLU A 12 10.86 -27.74 1.00
N ARG A 13 10.92 -26.44 0.72
CA ARG A 13 9.74 -25.58 0.58
C ARG A 13 8.79 -26.17 -0.44
N LEU A 14 7.48 -26.16 -0.18
CA LEU A 14 6.51 -26.50 -1.21
C LEU A 14 6.70 -25.54 -2.40
N ARG A 15 6.83 -26.10 -3.60
CA ARG A 15 6.90 -25.33 -4.85
C ARG A 15 5.72 -25.70 -5.72
N CYS A 16 5.07 -24.69 -6.29
CA CYS A 16 3.97 -24.86 -7.23
C CYS A 16 4.38 -24.29 -8.60
N PRO A 17 5.26 -24.97 -9.36
CA PRO A 17 5.80 -24.43 -10.61
C PRO A 17 4.71 -24.12 -11.65
N ARG A 18 3.68 -24.97 -11.75
CA ARG A 18 2.53 -24.72 -12.65
C ARG A 18 1.83 -23.39 -12.35
N LEU A 19 1.61 -23.08 -11.08
CA LEU A 19 1.00 -21.81 -10.69
C LEU A 19 1.92 -20.63 -10.99
N ALA A 20 3.24 -20.80 -10.84
CA ALA A 20 4.18 -19.76 -11.22
C ALA A 20 4.12 -19.45 -12.73
N ASP A 21 3.89 -20.48 -13.56
CA ASP A 21 3.69 -20.31 -15.00
C ASP A 21 2.32 -19.67 -15.33
N ASP A 22 1.26 -20.09 -14.62
CA ASP A 22 -0.12 -19.66 -14.90
C ASP A 22 -0.43 -18.23 -14.40
N ILE A 23 -0.03 -17.89 -13.16
CA ILE A 23 -0.37 -16.60 -12.52
C ILE A 23 0.83 -15.65 -12.35
N GLY A 24 2.02 -16.07 -12.79
CA GLY A 24 3.26 -15.31 -12.71
C GLY A 24 3.91 -15.29 -11.32
N GLU A 25 3.37 -16.02 -10.34
CA GLU A 25 3.88 -16.07 -8.97
C GLU A 25 3.66 -17.43 -8.30
N ASP A 26 4.51 -17.76 -7.32
CA ASP A 26 4.40 -18.96 -6.50
C ASP A 26 3.87 -18.59 -5.10
N PRO A 27 2.57 -18.77 -4.79
CA PRO A 27 2.01 -18.39 -3.49
C PRO A 27 2.66 -19.13 -2.32
N ALA A 28 3.19 -20.34 -2.56
CA ALA A 28 3.84 -21.13 -1.51
C ALA A 28 5.11 -20.45 -0.98
N ARG A 29 5.75 -19.59 -1.78
CA ARG A 29 6.88 -18.77 -1.33
C ARG A 29 6.56 -17.93 -0.09
N TRP A 30 5.32 -17.44 0.01
CA TRP A 30 4.88 -16.56 1.08
C TRP A 30 4.15 -17.33 2.18
N LEU A 31 3.34 -18.32 1.80
CA LEU A 31 2.48 -19.09 2.70
C LEU A 31 3.21 -20.23 3.44
N ASP A 32 4.33 -20.73 2.91
CA ASP A 32 5.09 -21.82 3.52
C ASP A 32 6.01 -21.36 4.68
N GLN A 33 5.77 -20.16 5.19
CA GLN A 33 6.51 -19.56 6.31
C GLN A 33 5.72 -19.68 7.61
N ASP A 34 6.42 -19.58 8.75
CA ASP A 34 5.77 -19.51 10.06
C ASP A 34 5.13 -18.13 10.30
N LEU A 35 3.82 -18.03 10.02
CA LEU A 35 2.99 -16.84 10.23
C LEU A 35 2.41 -16.71 11.65
N LEU A 36 2.53 -17.76 12.49
CA LEU A 36 2.12 -17.74 13.89
C LEU A 36 3.10 -16.89 14.70
N SER A 37 4.39 -17.22 14.58
CA SER A 37 5.44 -16.63 15.41
C SER A 37 5.93 -15.28 14.88
N HIS A 38 5.65 -14.96 13.61
CA HIS A 38 6.18 -13.75 12.95
C HIS A 38 5.05 -12.82 12.46
N SER A 39 4.66 -11.87 13.30
CA SER A 39 3.59 -10.91 13.00
C SER A 39 3.88 -10.02 11.78
N ALA A 40 5.14 -9.64 11.54
CA ALA A 40 5.56 -8.84 10.39
C ALA A 40 5.33 -9.58 9.06
N ARG A 41 5.66 -10.89 9.02
CA ARG A 41 5.43 -11.73 7.83
C ARG A 41 3.94 -11.89 7.55
N ARG A 42 3.13 -12.06 8.60
CA ARG A 42 1.67 -12.09 8.47
C ARG A 42 1.11 -10.79 7.88
N LYS A 43 1.59 -9.63 8.33
CA LYS A 43 1.19 -8.34 7.74
C LYS A 43 1.55 -8.27 6.25
N LEU A 44 2.76 -8.69 5.89
CA LEU A 44 3.20 -8.73 4.50
C LEU A 44 2.31 -9.63 3.63
N VAL A 45 1.97 -10.82 4.12
CA VAL A 45 1.03 -11.73 3.41
C VAL A 45 -0.34 -11.09 3.22
N PHE A 46 -0.87 -10.39 4.22
CA PHE A 46 -2.15 -9.69 4.09
C PHE A 46 -2.07 -8.54 3.07
N SER A 47 -0.99 -7.76 3.08
CA SER A 47 -0.78 -6.73 2.06
C SER A 47 -0.67 -7.31 0.64
N LEU A 48 -0.06 -8.49 0.48
CA LEU A 48 -0.03 -9.18 -0.80
C LEU A 48 -1.43 -9.59 -1.24
N ILE A 49 -2.23 -10.19 -0.34
CA ILE A 49 -3.62 -10.59 -0.63
C ILE A 49 -4.47 -9.37 -1.03
N ASP A 50 -4.30 -8.26 -0.34
CA ASP A 50 -5.02 -7.01 -0.64
C ASP A 50 -4.66 -6.44 -2.02
N GLY A 51 -3.44 -6.70 -2.50
CA GLY A 51 -2.97 -6.31 -3.83
C GLY A 51 -3.41 -7.25 -4.95
N ILE A 52 -4.00 -8.41 -4.65
CA ILE A 52 -4.49 -9.33 -5.67
C ILE A 52 -5.70 -8.71 -6.37
N ASP A 53 -5.68 -8.71 -7.69
CA ASP A 53 -6.61 -7.99 -8.54
C ASP A 53 -7.41 -8.89 -9.51
N SER A 54 -7.17 -10.21 -9.48
CA SER A 54 -7.94 -11.21 -10.21
C SER A 54 -8.43 -12.35 -9.30
N ILE A 55 -9.65 -12.84 -9.55
CA ILE A 55 -10.27 -13.94 -8.81
C ILE A 55 -9.51 -15.24 -9.06
N GLU A 56 -8.99 -15.44 -10.27
CA GLU A 56 -8.15 -16.59 -10.60
C GLU A 56 -6.94 -16.69 -9.66
N ARG A 57 -6.23 -15.56 -9.45
CA ARG A 57 -5.08 -15.49 -8.55
C ARG A 57 -5.51 -15.76 -7.10
N ILE A 58 -6.64 -15.25 -6.64
CA ILE A 58 -7.18 -15.57 -5.30
C ILE A 58 -7.44 -17.07 -5.15
N ARG A 59 -8.08 -17.70 -6.14
CA ARG A 59 -8.40 -19.13 -6.12
C ARG A 59 -7.15 -19.99 -6.13
N ALA A 60 -6.13 -19.60 -6.88
CA ALA A 60 -4.81 -20.24 -6.85
C ALA A 60 -4.16 -20.16 -5.46
N TRP A 61 -4.13 -18.97 -4.84
CA TRP A 61 -3.65 -18.79 -3.46
C TRP A 61 -4.41 -19.66 -2.46
N ARG A 62 -5.75 -19.72 -2.58
CA ARG A 62 -6.60 -20.57 -1.75
C ARG A 62 -6.27 -22.05 -1.92
N GLY A 63 -6.02 -22.50 -3.16
CA GLY A 63 -5.62 -23.87 -3.46
C GLY A 63 -4.28 -24.24 -2.81
N VAL A 64 -3.29 -23.35 -2.88
CA VAL A 64 -1.99 -23.54 -2.22
C VAL A 64 -2.12 -23.59 -0.71
N GLU A 65 -2.91 -22.70 -0.11
CA GLU A 65 -3.11 -22.70 1.35
C GLU A 65 -3.78 -24.00 1.83
N LYS A 66 -4.79 -24.49 1.11
CA LYS A 66 -5.42 -25.79 1.39
C LYS A 66 -4.42 -26.94 1.28
N LYS A 67 -3.56 -26.93 0.26
CA LYS A 67 -2.53 -27.95 0.07
C LYS A 67 -1.52 -27.93 1.21
N LEU A 68 -1.01 -26.75 1.58
CA LEU A 68 -0.09 -26.57 2.70
C LEU A 68 -0.72 -26.99 4.04
N ALA A 69 -2.01 -26.72 4.23
CA ALA A 69 -2.72 -27.17 5.42
C ALA A 69 -2.80 -28.71 5.47
N ASN A 70 -3.13 -29.35 4.36
CA ASN A 70 -3.16 -30.82 4.29
C ASN A 70 -1.76 -31.43 4.52
N ASP A 71 -0.72 -30.89 3.88
CA ASP A 71 0.66 -31.43 3.96
C ASP A 71 1.30 -31.22 5.35
N ARG A 72 1.13 -30.05 5.99
CA ARG A 72 1.76 -29.76 7.30
C ARG A 72 0.98 -30.29 8.50
N PHE A 73 -0.34 -30.39 8.41
CA PHE A 73 -1.17 -30.83 9.54
C PHE A 73 -1.52 -32.32 9.49
N ALA A 74 -1.26 -33.06 8.40
CA ALA A 74 -1.44 -34.51 8.37
C ALA A 74 -0.69 -35.24 9.52
N ASP A 75 0.50 -34.75 9.91
CA ASP A 75 1.30 -35.35 11.01
C ASP A 75 1.08 -34.71 12.40
N GLN A 76 0.47 -33.51 12.48
CA GLN A 76 0.35 -32.74 13.74
C GLN A 76 -1.11 -32.30 14.08
N ALA A 77 -2.12 -32.75 13.35
CA ALA A 77 -3.52 -32.38 13.55
C ALA A 77 -4.15 -33.05 14.79
N ARG A 78 -3.75 -32.59 15.97
CA ARG A 78 -4.62 -32.65 17.16
C ARG A 78 -5.51 -31.41 17.30
N ASN A 79 -5.36 -30.41 16.42
CA ASN A 79 -6.25 -29.25 16.39
C ASN A 79 -6.31 -28.62 14.97
N PRO A 80 -7.35 -28.92 14.16
CA PRO A 80 -7.47 -28.47 12.77
C PRO A 80 -7.70 -26.95 12.60
N LEU A 81 -7.77 -26.18 13.70
CA LEU A 81 -8.12 -24.76 13.72
C LEU A 81 -7.02 -23.85 14.32
N SER A 82 -5.75 -24.26 14.30
CA SER A 82 -4.65 -23.39 14.72
C SER A 82 -4.62 -22.09 13.88
N LYS A 83 -4.77 -20.96 14.57
CA LYS A 83 -5.67 -19.84 14.20
C LYS A 83 -5.23 -18.79 13.13
N PRO A 84 -4.01 -18.71 12.56
CA PRO A 84 -3.70 -17.68 11.55
C PRO A 84 -3.95 -18.12 10.11
N ARG A 85 -3.96 -19.42 9.80
CA ARG A 85 -4.29 -19.90 8.44
C ARG A 85 -5.78 -19.72 8.12
N ALA A 86 -6.63 -19.85 9.13
CA ALA A 86 -8.04 -19.44 9.04
C ALA A 86 -8.19 -17.94 8.72
N LYS A 87 -7.32 -17.07 9.24
CA LYS A 87 -7.34 -15.63 8.92
C LYS A 87 -6.86 -15.34 7.49
N VAL A 88 -5.88 -16.09 7.00
CA VAL A 88 -5.45 -16.02 5.59
C VAL A 88 -6.61 -16.41 4.68
N MET A 89 -7.27 -17.55 4.96
CA MET A 89 -8.46 -17.99 4.23
C MET A 89 -9.58 -16.95 4.27
N GLN A 90 -9.93 -16.44 5.45
CA GLN A 90 -10.93 -15.38 5.61
C GLN A 90 -10.57 -14.12 4.81
N ARG A 91 -9.28 -13.75 4.76
CA ARG A 91 -8.84 -12.57 4.02
C ARG A 91 -8.94 -12.78 2.51
N LEU A 92 -8.62 -13.99 2.02
CA LEU A 92 -8.84 -14.38 0.63
C LEU A 92 -10.34 -14.33 0.28
N ASP A 93 -11.21 -14.82 1.16
CA ASP A 93 -12.67 -14.78 0.98
C ASP A 93 -13.18 -13.32 0.88
N GLN A 94 -12.78 -12.46 1.83
CA GLN A 94 -13.13 -11.03 1.80
C GLN A 94 -12.65 -10.33 0.53
N ARG A 95 -11.48 -10.72 0.01
CA ARG A 95 -10.93 -10.13 -1.21
C ARG A 95 -11.67 -10.63 -2.45
N GLU A 96 -12.05 -11.91 -2.51
CA GLU A 96 -12.89 -12.46 -3.59
C GLU A 96 -14.24 -11.73 -3.63
N GLU A 97 -14.92 -11.60 -2.49
CA GLU A 97 -16.18 -10.86 -2.36
C GLU A 97 -16.03 -9.39 -2.83
N TRP A 98 -14.91 -8.76 -2.49
CA TRP A 98 -14.63 -7.40 -2.95
C TRP A 98 -14.49 -7.32 -4.47
N LEU A 99 -13.78 -8.26 -5.10
CA LEU A 99 -13.61 -8.31 -6.56
C LEU A 99 -14.92 -8.69 -7.28
N ASP A 100 -15.73 -9.58 -6.71
CA ASP A 100 -17.06 -9.89 -7.24
C ASP A 100 -17.97 -8.65 -7.26
N LEU A 101 -17.87 -7.79 -6.24
CA LEU A 101 -18.66 -6.56 -6.12
C LEU A 101 -18.14 -5.39 -6.96
N HIS A 102 -16.82 -5.22 -7.06
CA HIS A 102 -16.20 -4.04 -7.69
C HIS A 102 -15.63 -4.32 -9.09
N GLY A 103 -15.59 -5.59 -9.50
CA GLY A 103 -14.91 -6.06 -10.70
C GLY A 103 -13.41 -6.28 -10.48
N GLU A 104 -12.82 -7.07 -11.37
CA GLU A 104 -11.38 -7.29 -11.45
C GLU A 104 -10.67 -6.10 -12.11
N ARG A 105 -9.40 -5.89 -11.75
CA ARG A 105 -8.58 -4.94 -12.49
C ARG A 105 -8.18 -5.59 -13.82
N PRO A 106 -8.37 -4.92 -14.97
CA PRO A 106 -7.85 -5.46 -16.22
C PRO A 106 -6.30 -5.49 -16.18
N ASP A 107 -5.70 -6.56 -16.71
CA ASP A 107 -4.24 -6.73 -16.84
C ASP A 107 -3.56 -5.51 -17.47
N ARG A 108 -4.29 -4.84 -18.36
CA ARG A 108 -3.88 -3.59 -18.99
C ARG A 108 -5.03 -2.60 -18.94
N LEU A 109 -4.78 -1.44 -18.36
CA LEU A 109 -5.69 -0.31 -18.44
C LEU A 109 -5.88 0.08 -19.93
N PRO A 110 -7.13 0.22 -20.39
CA PRO A 110 -7.42 0.57 -21.77
C PRO A 110 -6.85 1.95 -22.12
N CYS A 111 -6.89 2.88 -21.17
CA CYS A 111 -6.35 4.23 -21.30
C CYS A 111 -5.39 4.56 -20.16
N GLY A 112 -4.40 5.40 -20.46
CA GLY A 112 -3.46 5.87 -19.45
C GLY A 112 -2.57 6.99 -20.00
N PRO A 113 -1.70 7.59 -19.18
CA PRO A 113 -0.88 8.72 -19.62
C PRO A 113 0.07 8.40 -20.79
N ARG A 114 0.30 7.11 -21.11
CA ARG A 114 1.07 6.65 -22.27
C ARG A 114 0.22 6.01 -23.38
N ARG A 115 -1.11 5.94 -23.23
CA ARG A 115 -2.05 5.41 -24.22
C ARG A 115 -3.23 6.36 -24.35
N PRO A 116 -3.34 7.07 -25.48
CA PRO A 116 -4.53 7.87 -25.77
C PRO A 116 -5.78 7.00 -25.58
N CYS A 117 -6.81 7.51 -24.90
CA CYS A 117 -8.11 6.88 -24.99
C CYS A 117 -8.76 7.31 -26.29
N GLU A 118 -9.61 6.46 -26.87
CA GLU A 118 -10.49 6.83 -27.99
C GLU A 118 -11.36 8.06 -27.65
N CYS A 119 -11.64 8.27 -26.37
CA CYS A 119 -12.34 9.45 -25.85
C CYS A 119 -11.52 10.76 -25.79
N CYS A 120 -10.21 10.68 -26.03
CA CYS A 120 -9.25 11.80 -26.01
C CYS A 120 -8.63 12.02 -27.39
N ASP A 121 -8.99 11.19 -28.39
CA ASP A 121 -8.52 11.34 -29.76
C ASP A 121 -9.36 12.34 -30.56
N ASP A 122 -10.58 12.66 -30.11
CA ASP A 122 -11.47 13.62 -30.76
C ASP A 122 -11.47 14.99 -30.04
N GLU A 123 -10.89 16.00 -30.71
CA GLU A 123 -11.20 17.44 -30.59
C GLU A 123 -10.94 18.13 -29.25
N ALA A 124 -9.67 18.21 -28.85
CA ALA A 124 -8.99 19.33 -28.17
C ALA A 124 -7.80 18.76 -27.41
N ALA A 125 -6.71 18.48 -28.13
CA ALA A 125 -5.45 18.13 -27.50
C ALA A 125 -5.02 19.32 -26.63
N VAL A 126 -5.29 19.24 -25.32
CA VAL A 126 -4.82 20.21 -24.33
C VAL A 126 -3.31 20.29 -24.48
N THR A 127 -2.84 21.41 -24.99
CA THR A 127 -1.41 21.61 -25.24
C THR A 127 -0.67 21.74 -23.90
N PRO A 128 0.65 21.49 -23.88
CA PRO A 128 1.46 21.79 -22.70
C PRO A 128 1.30 23.24 -22.24
N GLU A 129 1.09 24.17 -23.17
CA GLU A 129 0.81 25.58 -22.90
C GLU A 129 -0.53 25.76 -22.17
N ASP A 130 -1.60 25.08 -22.60
CA ASP A 130 -2.91 25.14 -21.93
C ASP A 130 -2.89 24.59 -20.50
N LEU A 131 -2.06 23.55 -20.25
CA LEU A 131 -1.83 23.02 -18.90
C LEU A 131 -1.10 24.03 -18.02
N ARG A 132 -0.05 24.68 -18.53
CA ARG A 132 0.69 25.72 -17.80
C ARG A 132 -0.20 26.91 -17.47
N GLU A 133 -1.07 27.32 -18.39
CA GLU A 133 -2.01 28.42 -18.15
C GLU A 133 -3.05 28.06 -17.08
N ARG A 134 -3.57 26.83 -17.11
CA ARG A 134 -4.46 26.32 -16.06
C ARG A 134 -3.80 26.28 -14.69
N ASP A 135 -2.56 25.81 -14.61
CA ASP A 135 -1.80 25.73 -13.37
C ASP A 135 -1.49 27.14 -12.83
N GLN A 136 -1.14 28.09 -13.69
CA GLN A 136 -0.96 29.49 -13.31
C GLN A 136 -2.26 30.12 -12.81
N ALA A 137 -3.39 29.88 -13.49
CA ALA A 137 -4.69 30.37 -13.07
C ALA A 137 -5.17 29.73 -11.75
N ALA A 138 -4.81 28.47 -11.47
CA ALA A 138 -5.07 27.82 -10.19
C ALA A 138 -4.18 28.40 -9.08
N ALA A 139 -2.90 28.64 -9.35
CA ALA A 139 -1.97 29.29 -8.43
C ALA A 139 -2.41 30.72 -8.09
N GLN A 140 -2.83 31.51 -9.09
CA GLN A 140 -3.32 32.87 -8.88
C GLN A 140 -4.58 32.89 -8.02
N ARG A 141 -5.55 31.98 -8.27
CA ARG A 141 -6.74 31.84 -7.42
C ARG A 141 -6.40 31.52 -5.96
N LEU A 142 -5.38 30.71 -5.72
CA LEU A 142 -4.86 30.45 -4.38
C LEU A 142 -4.28 31.73 -3.74
N VAL A 143 -3.45 32.47 -4.47
CA VAL A 143 -2.87 33.74 -4.00
C VAL A 143 -3.96 34.77 -3.70
N ASP A 144 -4.93 34.93 -4.61
CA ASP A 144 -6.05 35.86 -4.45
C ASP A 144 -6.93 35.47 -3.25
N SER A 145 -7.15 34.17 -3.03
CA SER A 145 -7.87 33.67 -1.85
C SER A 145 -7.14 33.98 -0.54
N HIS A 146 -5.80 34.07 -0.56
CA HIS A 146 -5.01 34.49 0.59
C HIS A 146 -4.95 36.02 0.75
N GLN A 147 -5.14 36.80 -0.32
CA GLN A 147 -5.20 38.26 -0.26
C GLN A 147 -6.58 38.80 0.17
N ALA A 148 -7.68 38.10 -0.13
CA ALA A 148 -9.05 38.57 0.12
C ALA A 148 -9.44 38.69 1.62
N GLY A 149 -8.55 38.32 2.54
CA GLY A 149 -8.76 38.45 3.98
C GLY A 149 -7.46 38.63 4.75
N GLY A 150 -6.48 39.30 4.15
CA GLY A 150 -5.23 39.65 4.83
C GLY A 150 -5.56 40.39 6.13
N VAL A 151 -5.29 39.73 7.25
CA VAL A 151 -5.29 40.39 8.56
C VAL A 151 -4.33 41.55 8.45
N ASP A 152 -4.82 42.77 8.67
CA ASP A 152 -4.00 43.96 8.69
C ASP A 152 -2.98 43.82 9.83
N THR A 153 -1.75 43.44 9.48
CA THR A 153 -0.67 43.26 10.45
C THR A 153 -0.06 44.58 10.90
N ASP A 154 -0.48 45.73 10.33
CA ASP A 154 0.02 47.03 10.75
C ASP A 154 -0.45 47.38 12.17
N GLU A 155 -1.59 46.85 12.63
CA GLU A 155 -2.05 47.02 14.02
C GLU A 155 -1.38 46.06 15.03
N THR A 156 -0.77 44.95 14.58
CA THR A 156 -0.20 43.93 15.49
C THR A 156 1.31 44.02 15.68
N SER A 157 2.03 44.84 14.91
CA SER A 157 3.50 44.95 15.04
C SER A 157 3.94 45.64 16.34
N ALA A 158 3.28 46.72 16.75
CA ALA A 158 3.71 47.49 17.91
C ALA A 158 3.57 46.75 19.25
N ARG A 159 2.58 45.85 19.39
CA ARG A 159 2.38 45.08 20.64
C ARG A 159 3.27 43.83 20.72
N THR A 160 3.73 43.31 19.59
CA THR A 160 4.50 42.06 19.54
C THR A 160 6.01 42.29 19.60
N GLU A 161 6.49 43.43 19.09
CA GLU A 161 7.90 43.85 19.25
C GLU A 161 8.28 44.07 20.72
N ALA A 162 7.37 44.65 21.51
CA ALA A 162 7.61 44.88 22.93
C ALA A 162 7.69 43.58 23.78
N SER A 163 7.05 42.49 23.33
CA SER A 163 6.95 41.26 24.12
C SER A 163 8.00 40.20 23.78
N THR A 164 8.72 40.30 22.66
CA THR A 164 9.67 39.27 22.22
C THR A 164 11.15 39.59 22.50
N LEU A 165 11.51 40.85 22.72
CA LEU A 165 12.91 41.25 22.96
C LEU A 165 13.31 41.43 24.44
N GLY A 166 12.35 41.43 25.38
CA GLY A 166 12.62 41.74 26.79
C GLY A 166 12.74 40.55 27.76
N ALA A 167 12.39 39.33 27.34
CA ALA A 167 12.18 38.22 28.30
C ALA A 167 13.33 37.19 28.39
N PHE A 168 14.39 37.28 27.58
CA PHE A 168 15.41 36.22 27.48
C PHE A 168 16.83 36.60 27.88
N ALA A 169 17.08 37.78 28.44
CA ALA A 169 18.46 38.30 28.59
C ALA A 169 18.96 38.55 30.02
N THR A 170 18.25 38.18 31.10
CA THR A 170 18.80 38.36 32.47
C THR A 170 18.36 37.27 33.45
N ASP A 171 19.08 36.15 33.45
CA ASP A 171 19.40 35.34 34.63
C ASP A 171 20.60 34.48 34.21
N GLY A 172 21.81 34.57 34.74
CA GLY A 172 22.25 34.90 36.09
C GLY A 172 23.38 33.90 36.36
N GLY A 173 24.62 34.32 36.19
CA GLY A 173 25.80 33.45 36.24
C GLY A 173 27.04 34.20 36.68
N GLU A 174 27.02 34.68 37.92
CA GLU A 174 28.22 35.14 38.64
C GLU A 174 28.55 34.15 39.77
N GLN A 175 29.81 33.69 39.73
CA GLN A 175 30.70 33.13 40.78
C GLN A 175 30.12 32.40 41.99
#